data_AF-A0A0D2IQW3-F1
#
_entry.id   AF-A0A0D2IQW3-F1
#
_cell.length_a   1.000
_cell.length_b   1.000
_cell.length_c   1.000
_cell.angle_alpha   90.00
_cell.angle_beta   90.00
_cell.angle_gamma   90.00
#
_symmetry.space_group_name_H-M   'P 1'
#
loop_
_entity.id
_entity.type
_entity.pdbx_description
1 polymer ?
#
loop_
_entity_poly.entity_id
_entity_poly.type
_entity_poly.pdbx_seq_one_letter_code
_entity_poly.pdbx_strand_id
1 'polypeptide(L)'
;MGQDGVSFLEDRMGDVLGDILNELEYVTRDRDTPYGVLRASHSRAEPFKFNYIEIGNEDWFSLTLSLLMGLSLYSGIKAVYPDLTLISTGFNENPVYNITLPPGSIILSVEGFNFYDNWQERTGNQNVSVFVGEYSIYQIDIPSGYVNYSRPPDIYIFYPTLVAAIAEGVYPLDAERNQKVAKMSANAPSFVSLNYKEWTPNLVTF
;
A
#
# COMPACT_ATOMS: atom_id res chain seq x y z
N MET A 1 1.92 2.19 14.48
CA MET A 1 2.63 0.95 14.14
C MET A 1 1.57 -0.07 13.82
N GLY A 2 1.67 -0.75 12.68
CA GLY A 2 0.91 -1.96 12.41
C GLY A 2 1.10 -2.94 13.57
N GLN A 3 -0.01 -3.51 14.05
CA GLN A 3 0.00 -4.45 15.15
C GLN A 3 -0.51 -5.77 14.62
N ASP A 4 0.20 -6.86 14.95
CA ASP A 4 -0.40 -8.18 14.84
C ASP A 4 -1.64 -8.20 15.75
N GLY A 5 -2.76 -8.62 15.17
CA GLY A 5 -4.07 -8.42 15.73
C GLY A 5 -5.02 -9.54 15.34
N VAL A 6 -6.32 -9.32 15.54
CA VAL A 6 -7.32 -10.33 15.21
C VAL A 6 -7.53 -10.34 13.70
N SER A 7 -7.25 -11.48 13.06
CA SER A 7 -7.66 -11.74 11.67
C SER A 7 -9.08 -12.30 11.63
N PHE A 8 -9.81 -12.01 10.54
CA PHE A 8 -11.06 -12.70 10.25
C PHE A 8 -10.82 -14.20 10.11
N LEU A 9 -11.80 -14.98 10.58
CA LEU A 9 -11.81 -16.43 10.34
C LEU A 9 -12.03 -16.71 8.85
N GLU A 10 -11.48 -17.82 8.38
CA GLU A 10 -11.58 -18.27 6.98
C GLU A 10 -13.03 -18.36 6.47
N ASP A 11 -13.93 -18.88 7.29
CA ASP A 11 -15.34 -19.03 6.95
C ASP A 11 -16.09 -17.69 6.83
N ARG A 12 -15.50 -16.58 7.27
CA ARG A 12 -16.01 -15.22 7.14
C ARG A 12 -15.48 -14.48 5.92
N MET A 13 -14.55 -15.08 5.15
CA MET A 13 -13.92 -14.40 4.01
C MET A 13 -14.90 -14.05 2.89
N GLY A 14 -16.01 -14.80 2.77
CA GLY A 14 -17.10 -14.47 1.87
C GLY A 14 -17.82 -13.16 2.24
N ASP A 15 -17.97 -12.88 3.54
CA ASP A 15 -18.56 -11.62 4.00
C ASP A 15 -17.62 -10.45 3.71
N VAL A 16 -16.32 -10.62 3.97
CA VAL A 16 -15.28 -9.62 3.67
C VAL A 16 -15.26 -9.31 2.17
N LEU A 17 -15.31 -10.34 1.32
CA LEU A 17 -15.40 -10.15 -0.14
C LEU A 17 -16.68 -9.41 -0.52
N GLY A 18 -17.81 -9.74 0.10
CA GLY A 18 -19.09 -9.06 -0.12
C GLY A 18 -19.00 -7.56 0.14
N ASP A 19 -18.39 -7.17 1.27
CA ASP A 19 -18.19 -5.76 1.62
C ASP A 19 -17.28 -5.04 0.63
N ILE A 20 -16.19 -5.68 0.18
CA ILE A 20 -15.30 -5.11 -0.85
C ILE A 20 -16.07 -4.90 -2.17
N LEU A 21 -16.87 -5.88 -2.59
CA LEU A 21 -17.64 -5.78 -3.83
C LEU A 21 -18.72 -4.70 -3.76
N ASN A 22 -19.32 -4.50 -2.58
CA ASN A 22 -20.27 -3.43 -2.30
C ASN A 22 -19.61 -2.05 -2.41
N GLU A 23 -18.41 -1.88 -1.87
CA GLU A 23 -17.63 -0.64 -2.00
C GLU A 23 -17.25 -0.38 -3.47
N LEU A 24 -16.75 -1.40 -4.17
CA LEU A 24 -16.44 -1.29 -5.59
C LEU A 24 -17.68 -0.95 -6.42
N GLU A 25 -18.84 -1.51 -6.09
CA GLU A 25 -20.11 -1.15 -6.74
C GLU A 25 -20.46 0.32 -6.50
N TYR A 26 -20.36 0.78 -5.24
CA TYR A 26 -20.55 2.18 -4.89
C TYR A 26 -19.64 3.09 -5.72
N VAL A 27 -18.38 2.73 -5.91
CA VAL A 27 -17.39 3.56 -6.60
C VAL A 27 -17.57 3.52 -8.13
N THR A 28 -17.85 2.36 -8.71
CA THR A 28 -17.63 2.10 -10.15
C THR A 28 -18.87 1.81 -10.97
N ARG A 29 -20.00 1.40 -10.36
CA ARG A 29 -21.18 0.94 -11.09
C ARG A 29 -22.21 2.04 -11.30
N ASP A 30 -23.07 1.85 -12.29
CA ASP A 30 -24.13 2.79 -12.62
C ASP A 30 -25.22 2.85 -11.55
N ARG A 31 -26.06 3.87 -11.63
CA ARG A 31 -27.11 4.17 -10.63
C ARG A 31 -28.29 3.19 -10.62
N ASP A 32 -28.22 2.09 -11.35
CA ASP A 32 -29.22 1.02 -11.38
C ASP A 32 -28.82 -0.18 -10.50
N THR A 33 -27.65 -0.13 -9.86
CA THR A 33 -27.23 -1.09 -8.83
C THR A 33 -27.51 -0.55 -7.41
N PRO A 34 -27.68 -1.43 -6.39
CA PRO A 34 -27.97 -1.01 -5.01
C PRO A 34 -27.03 0.09 -4.47
N TYR A 35 -25.72 -0.08 -4.60
CA TYR A 35 -24.72 0.87 -4.12
C TYR A 35 -24.47 2.02 -5.10
N GLY A 36 -24.76 1.85 -6.40
CA GLY A 36 -24.80 2.95 -7.36
C GLY A 36 -25.94 3.94 -7.07
N VAL A 37 -27.12 3.44 -6.68
CA VAL A 37 -28.23 4.25 -6.17
C VAL A 37 -27.81 4.99 -4.90
N LEU A 38 -27.11 4.32 -3.97
CA LEU A 38 -26.61 4.94 -2.75
C LEU A 38 -25.66 6.10 -3.06
N ARG A 39 -24.68 5.90 -3.96
CA ARG A 39 -23.75 6.94 -4.44
C ARG A 39 -24.51 8.13 -5.04
N ALA A 40 -25.52 7.86 -5.86
CA ALA A 40 -26.37 8.90 -6.44
C ALA A 40 -27.12 9.71 -5.37
N SER A 41 -27.60 9.07 -4.30
CA SER A 41 -28.26 9.75 -3.18
C SER A 41 -27.32 10.66 -2.39
N HIS A 42 -26.01 10.35 -2.37
CA HIS A 42 -24.95 11.21 -1.85
C HIS A 42 -24.53 12.33 -2.82
N SER A 43 -25.43 12.74 -3.72
CA SER A 43 -25.23 13.79 -4.73
C SER A 43 -24.12 13.47 -5.75
N ARG A 44 -23.82 12.19 -5.97
CA ARG A 44 -22.83 11.73 -6.96
C ARG A 44 -23.41 10.64 -7.86
N ALA A 45 -24.14 11.05 -8.89
CA ALA A 45 -24.73 10.10 -9.84
C ALA A 45 -23.68 9.35 -10.68
N GLU A 46 -22.68 10.07 -11.19
CA GLU A 46 -21.66 9.50 -12.08
C GLU A 46 -20.64 8.65 -11.31
N PRO A 47 -20.28 7.46 -11.82
CA PRO A 47 -19.19 6.65 -11.27
C PRO A 47 -17.86 7.41 -11.18
N PHE A 48 -16.97 6.93 -10.32
CA PHE A 48 -15.59 7.37 -10.29
C PHE A 48 -14.75 6.56 -11.26
N LYS A 49 -13.73 7.20 -11.85
CA LYS A 49 -12.67 6.46 -12.54
C LYS A 49 -11.82 5.77 -11.48
N PHE A 50 -11.76 4.45 -11.53
CA PHE A 50 -11.08 3.63 -10.53
C PHE A 50 -10.31 2.52 -11.23
N ASN A 51 -9.00 2.44 -11.01
CA ASN A 51 -8.11 1.52 -11.75
C ASN A 51 -7.32 0.58 -10.84
N TYR A 52 -7.16 0.95 -9.56
CA TYR A 52 -6.31 0.24 -8.60
C TYR A 52 -7.07 0.03 -7.30
N ILE A 53 -6.91 -1.14 -6.69
CA ILE A 53 -7.30 -1.39 -5.30
C ILE A 53 -6.15 -2.08 -4.59
N GLU A 54 -5.85 -1.63 -3.39
CA GLU A 54 -4.95 -2.30 -2.47
C GLU A 54 -5.74 -3.24 -1.57
N ILE A 55 -5.26 -4.47 -1.42
CA ILE A 55 -5.89 -5.47 -0.56
C ILE A 55 -5.08 -5.54 0.73
N GLY A 56 -5.70 -5.04 1.81
CA GLY A 56 -5.07 -4.97 3.13
C GLY A 56 -4.24 -3.69 3.31
N ASN A 57 -3.36 -3.73 4.30
CA ASN A 57 -2.37 -2.70 4.59
C ASN A 57 -1.26 -3.34 5.42
N GLU A 58 -0.03 -3.31 4.92
CA GLU A 58 1.13 -3.84 5.64
C GLU A 58 0.91 -5.27 6.18
N ASP A 59 0.33 -6.17 5.38
CA ASP A 59 -0.15 -7.48 5.83
C ASP A 59 0.98 -8.40 6.34
N TRP A 60 2.25 -8.04 6.14
CA TRP A 60 3.40 -8.71 6.75
C TRP A 60 3.34 -8.75 8.28
N PHE A 61 2.63 -7.81 8.93
CA PHE A 61 2.39 -7.84 10.38
C PHE A 61 1.54 -9.03 10.83
N SER A 62 0.70 -9.58 9.94
CA SER A 62 -0.17 -10.68 10.31
C SER A 62 0.45 -12.04 10.01
N LEU A 63 0.37 -12.91 11.01
CA LEU A 63 0.78 -14.32 10.91
C LEU A 63 -0.34 -15.23 10.37
N THR A 64 -1.57 -14.73 10.25
CA THR A 64 -2.78 -15.52 9.90
C THR A 64 -3.50 -15.09 8.63
N LEU A 65 -3.25 -13.88 8.12
CA LEU A 65 -4.09 -13.22 7.11
C LEU A 65 -3.81 -13.64 5.65
N SER A 66 -2.58 -14.04 5.38
CA SER A 66 -2.02 -14.11 4.03
C SER A 66 -2.44 -15.29 3.17
N LEU A 67 -2.77 -16.43 3.77
CA LEU A 67 -3.15 -17.60 2.98
C LEU A 67 -4.54 -17.43 2.35
N LEU A 68 -5.38 -16.58 2.96
CA LEU A 68 -6.79 -16.44 2.63
C LEU A 68 -7.08 -15.16 1.84
N MET A 69 -6.50 -14.02 2.21
CA MET A 69 -6.76 -12.75 1.52
C MET A 69 -6.14 -12.69 0.12
N GLY A 70 -4.94 -13.25 -0.08
CA GLY A 70 -4.21 -13.11 -1.34
C GLY A 70 -4.81 -13.86 -2.53
N LEU A 71 -5.49 -14.99 -2.31
CA LEU A 71 -6.06 -15.80 -3.41
C LEU A 71 -7.58 -15.76 -3.47
N SER A 72 -8.28 -15.83 -2.32
CA SER A 72 -9.76 -15.84 -2.32
C SER A 72 -10.34 -14.44 -2.62
N LEU A 73 -9.80 -13.38 -2.02
CA LEU A 73 -10.23 -12.01 -2.34
C LEU A 73 -9.74 -11.60 -3.73
N TYR A 74 -8.49 -11.91 -4.09
CA TYR A 74 -8.00 -11.63 -5.44
C TYR A 74 -8.89 -12.27 -6.51
N SER A 75 -9.13 -13.58 -6.42
CA SER A 75 -9.96 -14.28 -7.41
C SER A 75 -11.41 -13.80 -7.38
N GLY A 76 -11.98 -13.57 -6.19
CA GLY A 76 -13.33 -13.05 -6.01
C GLY A 76 -13.53 -11.66 -6.62
N ILE A 77 -12.59 -10.75 -6.39
CA ILE A 77 -12.61 -9.40 -6.97
C ILE A 77 -12.43 -9.49 -8.50
N LYS A 78 -11.44 -10.24 -8.99
CA LYS A 78 -11.18 -10.36 -10.44
C LYS A 78 -12.32 -11.05 -11.19
N ALA A 79 -13.10 -11.90 -10.54
CA ALA A 79 -14.28 -12.52 -11.15
C ALA A 79 -15.35 -11.49 -11.54
N VAL A 80 -15.45 -10.39 -10.78
CA VAL A 80 -16.43 -9.31 -11.01
C VAL A 80 -15.81 -8.09 -11.71
N TYR A 81 -14.54 -7.83 -11.44
CA TYR A 81 -13.75 -6.68 -11.92
C TYR A 81 -12.43 -7.17 -12.58
N PRO A 82 -12.51 -7.83 -13.75
CA PRO A 82 -11.35 -8.44 -14.41
C PRO A 82 -10.31 -7.41 -14.89
N ASP A 83 -10.70 -6.15 -15.08
CA ASP A 83 -9.81 -5.08 -15.57
C ASP A 83 -9.14 -4.30 -14.43
N LEU A 84 -9.57 -4.51 -13.18
CA LEU A 84 -9.00 -3.80 -12.03
C LEU A 84 -7.61 -4.35 -11.70
N THR A 85 -6.65 -3.45 -11.48
CA THR A 85 -5.30 -3.81 -11.02
C THR A 85 -5.32 -3.92 -9.49
N LEU A 86 -4.87 -5.07 -8.97
CA LEU A 86 -4.83 -5.31 -7.53
C LEU A 86 -3.40 -5.11 -7.01
N ILE A 87 -3.28 -4.41 -5.89
CA ILE A 87 -2.03 -4.16 -5.16
C ILE A 87 -2.01 -5.07 -3.93
N SER A 88 -0.96 -5.87 -3.79
CA SER A 88 -0.74 -6.75 -2.64
C SER A 88 0.23 -6.13 -1.64
N THR A 89 -0.05 -6.32 -0.35
CA THR A 89 0.78 -5.80 0.77
C THR A 89 1.52 -6.91 1.54
N GLY A 90 1.52 -8.15 1.01
CA GLY A 90 2.09 -9.31 1.70
C GLY A 90 3.04 -10.15 0.84
N PHE A 91 3.47 -9.66 -0.32
CA PHE A 91 4.43 -10.38 -1.15
C PHE A 91 5.79 -10.42 -0.46
N ASN A 92 6.35 -11.63 -0.28
CA ASN A 92 7.69 -11.93 0.23
C ASN A 92 8.20 -11.20 1.50
N GLU A 93 7.32 -10.53 2.24
CA GLU A 93 7.64 -9.69 3.41
C GLU A 93 7.34 -10.39 4.74
N ASN A 94 6.82 -11.63 4.72
CA ASN A 94 6.60 -12.45 5.91
C ASN A 94 7.61 -13.61 6.01
N PRO A 95 8.17 -13.92 7.19
CA PRO A 95 9.15 -15.00 7.35
C PRO A 95 8.54 -16.42 7.30
N VAL A 96 7.23 -16.56 7.41
CA VAL A 96 6.53 -17.85 7.55
C VAL A 96 5.99 -18.36 6.21
N TYR A 97 5.61 -17.47 5.29
CA TYR A 97 5.00 -17.83 4.02
C TYR A 97 5.41 -16.87 2.92
N ASN A 98 5.29 -17.34 1.68
CA ASN A 98 5.40 -16.50 0.49
C ASN A 98 4.17 -16.70 -0.39
N ILE A 99 3.70 -15.63 -1.03
CA ILE A 99 2.56 -15.68 -1.93
C ILE A 99 3.01 -15.59 -3.39
N THR A 100 2.35 -16.32 -4.27
CA THR A 100 2.55 -16.19 -5.71
C THR A 100 1.64 -15.11 -6.24
N LEU A 101 2.21 -14.12 -6.92
CA LEU A 101 1.44 -13.02 -7.49
C LEU A 101 0.99 -13.35 -8.91
N PRO A 102 -0.30 -13.13 -9.23
CA PRO A 102 -0.77 -13.24 -10.61
C PRO A 102 -0.16 -12.15 -11.50
N PRO A 103 0.05 -12.43 -12.81
CA PRO A 103 0.49 -11.42 -13.76
C PRO A 103 -0.41 -10.18 -13.77
N GLY A 104 0.20 -8.99 -13.86
CA GLY A 104 -0.49 -7.70 -13.82
C GLY A 104 -0.78 -7.16 -12.42
N SER A 105 -0.41 -7.90 -11.36
CA SER A 105 -0.48 -7.39 -9.99
C SER A 105 0.60 -6.34 -9.71
N ILE A 106 0.36 -5.55 -8.68
CA ILE A 106 1.36 -4.63 -8.12
C ILE A 106 1.66 -5.07 -6.68
N ILE A 107 2.88 -4.89 -6.21
CA ILE A 107 3.22 -5.01 -4.78
C ILE A 107 3.46 -3.65 -4.16
N LEU A 108 3.05 -3.46 -2.92
CA LEU A 108 3.57 -2.40 -2.07
C LEU A 108 4.93 -2.84 -1.54
N SER A 109 5.98 -2.03 -1.70
CA SER A 109 7.31 -2.33 -1.16
C SER A 109 8.20 -1.09 -1.03
N VAL A 110 8.93 -1.00 0.09
CA VAL A 110 9.81 0.12 0.45
C VAL A 110 11.15 -0.45 0.87
N GLU A 111 12.15 -0.30 0.02
CA GLU A 111 13.41 -1.04 0.12
C GLU A 111 14.63 -0.15 -0.17
N GLY A 112 15.83 -0.67 0.04
CA GLY A 112 17.07 0.09 -0.17
C GLY A 112 17.28 0.59 -1.62
N PHE A 113 18.14 1.59 -1.78
CA PHE A 113 18.53 2.10 -3.11
C PHE A 113 19.13 0.97 -3.96
N ASN A 114 18.72 0.86 -5.22
CA ASN A 114 18.99 -0.22 -6.19
C ASN A 114 18.13 -1.47 -6.04
N PHE A 115 17.14 -1.51 -5.13
CA PHE A 115 16.28 -2.68 -4.98
C PHE A 115 15.52 -3.03 -6.27
N TYR A 116 15.11 -2.01 -7.03
CA TYR A 116 14.29 -2.16 -8.23
C TYR A 116 15.12 -2.58 -9.46
N ASP A 117 16.45 -2.47 -9.39
CA ASP A 117 17.35 -2.88 -10.48
C ASP A 117 17.20 -4.39 -10.75
N ASN A 118 16.82 -4.72 -12.00
CA ASN A 118 16.57 -6.09 -12.45
C ASN A 118 15.62 -6.89 -11.54
N TRP A 119 14.75 -6.21 -10.77
CA TRP A 119 13.90 -6.84 -9.75
C TRP A 119 13.02 -7.96 -10.31
N GLN A 120 12.39 -7.70 -11.46
CA GLN A 120 11.52 -8.67 -12.11
C GLN A 120 12.28 -9.95 -12.54
N GLU A 121 13.52 -9.81 -13.01
CA GLU A 121 14.36 -10.92 -13.45
C GLU A 121 14.90 -11.71 -12.26
N ARG A 122 15.45 -11.03 -11.25
CA ARG A 122 16.05 -11.65 -10.07
C ARG A 122 15.04 -12.36 -9.17
N THR A 123 13.78 -11.90 -9.17
CA THR A 123 12.70 -12.50 -8.37
C THR A 123 11.81 -13.46 -9.17
N GLY A 124 11.96 -13.52 -10.49
CA GLY A 124 11.08 -14.29 -11.38
C GLY A 124 9.70 -13.67 -11.64
N ASN A 125 9.43 -12.46 -11.15
CA ASN A 125 8.14 -11.78 -11.29
C ASN A 125 8.06 -10.86 -12.51
N GLN A 126 8.29 -11.42 -13.70
CA GLN A 126 8.39 -10.68 -14.97
C GLN A 126 7.19 -9.78 -15.31
N ASN A 127 6.01 -10.09 -14.79
CA ASN A 127 4.76 -9.36 -15.06
C ASN A 127 4.15 -8.70 -13.82
N VAL A 128 4.94 -8.51 -12.76
CA VAL A 128 4.51 -7.81 -11.54
C VAL A 128 5.22 -6.47 -11.48
N SER A 129 4.48 -5.44 -11.09
CA SER A 129 5.04 -4.09 -10.88
C SER A 129 5.12 -3.76 -9.39
N VAL A 130 5.80 -2.68 -9.05
CA VAL A 130 5.97 -2.22 -7.67
C VAL A 130 5.36 -0.83 -7.47
N PHE A 131 4.74 -0.63 -6.33
CA PHE A 131 4.31 0.63 -5.76
C PHE A 131 5.18 0.92 -4.53
N VAL A 132 5.92 2.03 -4.56
CA VAL A 132 6.68 2.51 -3.39
C VAL A 132 5.69 3.19 -2.44
N GLY A 133 4.98 2.39 -1.65
CA GLY A 133 3.72 2.79 -1.01
C GLY A 133 3.85 3.85 0.07
N GLU A 134 4.88 3.76 0.91
CA GLU A 134 5.06 4.67 2.04
C GLU A 134 6.54 4.92 2.32
N TYR A 135 7.06 6.10 1.99
CA TYR A 135 8.43 6.47 2.36
C TYR A 135 8.51 7.86 2.99
N SER A 136 9.34 8.00 4.01
CA SER A 136 9.80 9.26 4.58
C SER A 136 11.04 9.06 5.44
N ILE A 137 11.82 10.12 5.65
CA ILE A 137 12.97 10.10 6.54
C ILE A 137 12.50 10.38 7.96
N TYR A 138 12.32 9.32 8.74
CA TYR A 138 11.88 9.37 10.12
C TYR A 138 12.94 9.89 11.10
N GLN A 139 14.21 9.61 10.82
CA GLN A 139 15.35 9.95 11.68
C GLN A 139 16.62 10.15 10.84
N ILE A 140 17.63 10.78 11.42
CA ILE A 140 18.98 10.75 10.86
C ILE A 140 19.58 9.35 10.95
N ASP A 141 20.51 9.07 10.05
CA ASP A 141 21.20 7.77 10.01
C ASP A 141 22.01 7.52 11.29
N ILE A 142 21.98 6.28 11.76
CA ILE A 142 22.69 5.83 12.96
C ILE A 142 23.44 4.53 12.66
N PRO A 143 24.57 4.25 13.34
CA PRO A 143 25.41 3.09 13.01
C PRO A 143 24.70 1.73 13.04
N SER A 144 23.59 1.61 13.77
CA SER A 144 22.81 0.37 13.84
C SER A 144 21.98 0.10 12.58
N GLY A 145 21.68 1.11 11.75
CA GLY A 145 20.80 0.99 10.58
C GLY A 145 19.30 0.78 10.88
N TYR A 146 18.95 0.47 12.14
CA TYR A 146 17.57 0.30 12.56
C TYR A 146 16.88 1.62 12.92
N VAL A 147 15.58 1.69 12.63
CA VAL A 147 14.71 2.78 13.08
C VAL A 147 14.48 2.68 14.59
N ASN A 148 14.72 3.77 15.32
CA ASN A 148 14.47 3.91 16.74
C ASN A 148 13.13 4.59 17.01
N TYR A 149 12.09 3.79 17.19
CA TYR A 149 10.74 4.26 17.47
C TYR A 149 10.55 4.92 18.85
N SER A 150 11.58 4.96 19.71
CA SER A 150 11.55 5.72 20.98
C SER A 150 11.68 7.23 20.76
N ARG A 151 11.91 7.68 19.52
CA ARG A 151 12.01 9.09 19.10
C ARG A 151 13.03 9.90 19.91
N PRO A 152 14.32 9.49 19.97
CA PRO A 152 15.33 10.27 20.69
C PRO A 152 15.49 11.65 20.02
N PRO A 153 15.45 12.77 20.79
CA PRO A 153 15.45 14.11 20.20
C PRO A 153 16.68 14.46 19.36
N ASP A 154 17.81 13.78 19.57
CA ASP A 154 19.07 13.99 18.86
C ASP A 154 19.10 13.35 17.46
N ILE A 155 18.22 12.39 17.20
CA ILE A 155 18.16 11.70 15.90
C ILE A 155 16.80 11.82 15.20
N TYR A 156 15.73 12.08 15.94
CA TYR A 156 14.38 12.08 15.41
C TYR A 156 14.07 13.33 14.57
N ILE A 157 13.41 13.13 13.41
CA ILE A 157 12.98 14.24 12.55
C ILE A 157 11.52 14.58 12.87
N PHE A 158 11.31 15.70 13.56
CA PHE A 158 9.96 16.19 13.88
C PHE A 158 9.32 16.96 12.71
N TYR A 159 10.13 17.70 11.95
CA TYR A 159 9.69 18.39 10.73
C TYR A 159 10.70 18.12 9.62
N PRO A 160 10.27 18.02 8.34
CA PRO A 160 11.19 17.83 7.22
C PRO A 160 12.31 18.87 7.26
N THR A 161 13.55 18.40 7.18
CA THR A 161 14.73 19.26 7.07
C THR A 161 15.19 19.30 5.61
N LEU A 162 16.01 20.28 5.23
CA LEU A 162 16.58 20.33 3.88
C LEU A 162 17.35 19.04 3.52
N VAL A 163 18.09 18.48 4.48
CA VAL A 163 18.83 17.22 4.26
C VAL A 163 17.88 16.05 4.04
N ALA A 164 16.82 15.94 4.84
CA ALA A 164 15.79 14.92 4.66
C ALA A 164 15.11 15.06 3.29
N ALA A 165 14.72 16.27 2.90
CA ALA A 165 14.08 16.52 1.61
C ALA A 165 14.99 16.18 0.42
N ILE A 166 16.30 16.46 0.52
CA ILE A 166 17.27 16.04 -0.51
C ILE A 166 17.38 14.51 -0.57
N ALA A 167 17.45 13.84 0.58
CA ALA A 167 17.50 12.38 0.63
C ALA A 167 16.23 11.73 0.06
N GLU A 168 15.05 12.25 0.43
CA GLU A 168 13.75 11.84 -0.13
C GLU A 168 13.60 12.18 -1.61
N GLY A 169 14.33 13.17 -2.13
CA GLY A 169 14.40 13.47 -3.55
C GLY A 169 15.33 12.52 -4.33
N VAL A 170 16.39 12.02 -3.69
CA VAL A 170 17.33 11.05 -4.30
C VAL A 170 16.76 9.63 -4.28
N TYR A 171 16.12 9.23 -3.19
CA TYR A 171 15.58 7.88 -3.00
C TYR A 171 14.71 7.37 -4.18
N PRO A 172 13.66 8.09 -4.64
CA PRO A 172 12.80 7.63 -5.72
C PRO A 172 13.47 7.68 -7.09
N LEU A 173 14.69 8.22 -7.24
CA LEU A 173 15.42 8.14 -8.52
C LEU A 173 15.73 6.69 -8.92
N ASP A 174 15.81 5.76 -7.97
CA ASP A 174 15.90 4.33 -8.27
C ASP A 174 14.60 3.80 -8.89
N ALA A 175 13.44 4.16 -8.33
CA ALA A 175 12.15 3.84 -8.91
C ALA A 175 12.00 4.50 -10.30
N GLU A 176 12.42 5.76 -10.45
CA GLU A 176 12.33 6.52 -11.70
C GLU A 176 13.21 5.96 -12.81
N ARG A 177 14.41 5.43 -12.52
CA ARG A 177 15.20 4.75 -13.57
C ARG A 177 14.63 3.36 -13.92
N ASN A 178 13.85 2.76 -13.02
CA ASN A 178 13.24 1.44 -13.16
C ASN A 178 11.73 1.51 -13.48
N GLN A 179 11.29 2.41 -14.36
CA GLN A 179 9.86 2.67 -14.67
C GLN A 179 9.07 1.46 -15.19
N LYS A 180 9.76 0.42 -15.69
CA LYS A 180 9.11 -0.85 -16.06
C LYS A 180 8.63 -1.62 -14.84
N VAL A 181 9.36 -1.50 -13.74
CA VAL A 181 9.13 -2.15 -12.45
C VAL A 181 8.28 -1.25 -11.55
N ALA A 182 8.79 -0.09 -11.15
CA ALA A 182 8.11 0.82 -10.25
C ALA A 182 7.14 1.73 -11.03
N LYS A 183 5.86 1.73 -10.63
CA LYS A 183 4.78 2.44 -11.34
C LYS A 183 4.22 3.63 -10.57
N MET A 184 4.35 3.60 -9.26
CA MET A 184 3.75 4.57 -8.35
C MET A 184 4.70 4.76 -7.16
N SER A 185 4.62 5.91 -6.51
CA SER A 185 5.29 6.17 -5.25
C SER A 185 4.48 7.17 -4.41
N ALA A 186 4.54 7.06 -3.09
CA ALA A 186 3.88 7.99 -2.18
C ALA A 186 4.73 8.25 -0.93
N ASN A 187 4.93 9.54 -0.64
CA ASN A 187 5.51 9.96 0.64
C ASN A 187 4.46 9.83 1.72
N ALA A 188 4.83 9.33 2.90
CA ALA A 188 3.90 9.11 3.99
C ALA A 188 4.48 9.49 5.36
N PRO A 189 3.68 10.14 6.24
CA PRO A 189 2.30 10.58 6.01
C PRO A 189 2.21 11.98 5.35
N SER A 190 1.25 12.17 4.44
CA SER A 190 1.16 13.38 3.62
C SER A 190 0.78 14.66 4.38
N PHE A 191 -0.07 14.55 5.39
CA PHE A 191 -0.67 15.72 6.05
C PHE A 191 -0.65 15.58 7.58
N VAL A 192 -0.43 16.68 8.28
CA VAL A 192 -0.66 16.76 9.73
C VAL A 192 -1.14 18.14 10.15
N SER A 193 -2.05 18.17 11.12
CA SER A 193 -2.44 19.42 11.76
C SER A 193 -1.40 19.81 12.83
N LEU A 194 -1.05 21.09 12.89
CA LEU A 194 -0.17 21.60 13.94
C LEU A 194 -0.76 21.49 15.34
N ASN A 195 -2.09 21.40 15.44
CA ASN A 195 -2.83 21.29 16.70
C ASN A 195 -2.96 19.86 17.23
N TYR A 196 -2.78 18.84 16.38
CA TYR A 196 -2.93 17.44 16.77
C TYR A 196 -2.04 16.54 15.90
N LYS A 197 -0.99 15.99 16.53
CA LYS A 197 0.09 15.23 15.86
C LYS A 197 0.20 13.84 16.48
N GLU A 198 -0.17 12.82 15.72
CA GLU A 198 0.03 11.42 16.11
C GLU A 198 1.36 10.87 15.56
N TRP A 199 1.72 11.29 14.35
CA TRP A 199 2.94 10.90 13.65
C TRP A 199 3.63 12.13 13.06
N THR A 200 4.96 12.12 13.07
CA THR A 200 5.84 13.07 12.39
C THR A 200 7.09 12.33 11.85
N PRO A 201 7.77 12.84 10.81
CA PRO A 201 7.45 14.06 10.05
C PRO A 201 6.30 13.84 9.06
N ASN A 202 5.88 14.91 8.35
CA ASN A 202 4.82 14.87 7.34
C ASN A 202 5.14 15.81 6.18
N LEU A 203 4.65 15.47 4.98
CA LEU A 203 4.92 16.25 3.77
C LEU A 203 4.37 17.69 3.84
N VAL A 204 3.15 17.86 4.36
CA VAL A 204 2.47 19.14 4.49
C VAL A 204 1.91 19.30 5.90
N THR A 205 2.15 20.47 6.50
CA THR A 205 1.62 20.86 7.82
C THR A 205 0.62 22.00 7.67
N PHE A 206 -0.46 22.00 8.47
CA PHE A 206 -1.47 23.07 8.46
C PHE A 206 -2.05 23.38 9.84
#